data_AF-A0AA43A9D3-F1
#
_entry.id   AF-A0AA43A9D3-F1
#
_cell.length_a   1.000
_cell.length_b   1.000
_cell.length_c   1.000
_cell.angle_alpha   90.00
_cell.angle_beta   90.00
_cell.angle_gamma   90.00
#
_symmetry.space_group_name_H-M   'P 1'
#
loop_
_entity.id
_entity.type
_entity.pdbx_description
1 polymer ?
#
loop_
_entity_poly.entity_id
_entity_poly.type
_entity_poly.pdbx_seq_one_letter_code
_entity_poly.pdbx_strand_id
1 'polypeptide(L)'
;MAKILFSVLTLILFLSTTGHSYIRDYSKVKHQWTSQESRAYISGRAKFEDGTQVINLFVVDFDKGRECSPVFKIAFMDNYEYGEVEKTVPMEAGTIKLYIDNKLSYDGPIVNIIYSNGIEFGAVISPEVLTSLSSGDYLTVELVDKMDILFNLNDAKKHIDSAQKSCSQGLTTE
;
A
#
# COMPACT_ATOMS: atom_id res chain seq x y z
N MET A 1 -18.79 25.91 -8.66
CA MET A 1 -18.88 24.49 -8.27
C MET A 1 -18.57 23.63 -9.49
N ALA A 2 -17.31 23.20 -9.61
CA ALA A 2 -16.82 22.25 -10.61
C ALA A 2 -15.35 21.95 -10.26
N LYS A 3 -15.10 21.04 -9.31
CA LYS A 3 -13.72 20.69 -8.92
C LYS A 3 -13.50 19.21 -8.58
N ILE A 4 -14.49 18.33 -8.76
CA ILE A 4 -14.38 16.92 -8.34
C ILE A 4 -14.87 16.01 -9.47
N LEU A 5 -14.26 16.14 -10.65
CA LEU A 5 -14.43 15.14 -11.72
C LEU A 5 -13.10 14.66 -12.29
N PHE A 6 -11.96 15.13 -11.74
CA PHE A 6 -10.63 14.94 -12.32
C PHE A 6 -9.69 14.01 -11.53
N SER A 7 -10.10 13.41 -10.41
CA SER A 7 -9.19 12.58 -9.59
C SER A 7 -9.08 11.13 -10.07
N VAL A 8 -10.16 10.52 -10.55
CA VAL A 8 -10.14 9.11 -10.98
C VAL A 8 -9.82 8.95 -12.46
N LEU A 9 -10.37 9.82 -13.31
CA LEU A 9 -10.21 9.71 -14.77
C LEU A 9 -8.77 9.98 -15.22
N THR A 10 -8.06 10.90 -14.55
CA THR A 10 -6.67 11.22 -14.86
C THR A 10 -5.73 10.11 -14.42
N LEU A 11 -5.99 9.49 -13.26
CA LEU A 11 -5.26 8.32 -12.81
C LEU A 11 -5.47 7.14 -13.79
N ILE A 12 -6.71 6.92 -14.26
CA ILE A 12 -7.02 5.91 -15.30
C ILE A 12 -6.34 6.25 -16.65
N LEU A 13 -6.27 7.54 -17.02
CA LEU A 13 -5.57 7.98 -18.24
C LEU A 13 -4.07 7.70 -18.16
N PHE A 14 -3.44 7.85 -17.00
CA PHE A 14 -2.03 7.46 -16.76
C PHE A 14 -1.78 5.96 -16.92
N LEU A 15 -2.76 5.11 -16.60
CA LEU A 15 -2.69 3.67 -16.84
C LEU A 15 -2.79 3.31 -18.34
N SER A 16 -3.34 4.21 -19.16
CA SER A 16 -3.66 3.94 -20.57
C SER A 16 -2.65 4.41 -21.61
N THR A 17 -1.64 5.21 -21.23
CA THR A 17 -0.66 5.76 -22.19
C THR A 17 0.65 4.98 -22.18
N THR A 18 0.93 4.36 -23.32
CA THR A 18 2.18 3.67 -23.69
C THR A 18 3.47 4.40 -23.23
N GLY A 19 4.36 3.69 -22.54
CA GLY A 19 5.78 3.70 -22.93
C GLY A 19 6.89 4.01 -21.93
N HIS A 20 6.66 4.24 -20.63
CA HIS A 20 7.77 4.38 -19.65
C HIS A 20 7.40 3.73 -18.31
N SER A 21 8.15 2.70 -17.88
CA SER A 21 8.07 2.22 -16.50
C SER A 21 8.69 3.28 -15.60
N TYR A 22 7.87 4.04 -14.88
CA TYR A 22 8.35 4.98 -13.89
C TYR A 22 8.48 4.25 -12.55
N ILE A 23 9.72 4.03 -12.09
CA ILE A 23 9.98 3.60 -10.72
C ILE A 23 9.88 4.82 -9.82
N ARG A 24 8.95 4.80 -8.86
CA ARG A 24 8.92 5.77 -7.76
C ARG A 24 9.85 5.29 -6.66
N ASP A 25 11.06 5.83 -6.64
CA ASP A 25 12.10 5.45 -5.68
C ASP A 25 11.98 6.26 -4.38
N TYR A 26 11.47 5.61 -3.34
CA TYR A 26 11.39 6.11 -1.97
C TYR A 26 12.50 5.56 -1.07
N SER A 27 13.44 4.77 -1.61
CA SER A 27 14.46 4.07 -0.82
C SER A 27 15.45 5.01 -0.10
N LYS A 28 15.73 6.17 -0.71
CA LYS A 28 16.71 7.17 -0.24
C LYS A 28 16.10 8.27 0.61
N VAL A 29 14.77 8.38 0.60
CA VAL A 29 14.08 9.37 1.41
C VAL A 29 13.96 8.80 2.82
N LYS A 30 14.22 9.63 3.83
CA LYS A 30 14.13 9.25 5.23
C LYS A 30 12.67 9.07 5.63
N HIS A 31 12.06 7.99 5.17
CA HIS A 31 10.70 7.61 5.52
C HIS A 31 10.70 6.92 6.87
N GLN A 32 9.84 7.40 7.76
CA GLN A 32 9.68 6.81 9.08
C GLN A 32 8.57 5.79 8.97
N TRP A 33 8.93 4.52 9.11
CA TRP A 33 7.94 3.53 9.51
C TRP A 33 7.18 4.06 10.72
N THR A 34 5.87 3.90 10.66
CA THR A 34 4.99 4.24 11.78
C THR A 34 4.15 3.02 12.08
N SER A 35 3.88 2.79 13.36
CA SER A 35 2.93 1.76 13.80
C SER A 35 1.88 2.43 14.65
N GLN A 36 0.62 2.20 14.32
CA GLN A 36 -0.54 2.69 15.07
C GLN A 36 -1.56 1.56 15.14
N GLU A 37 -2.00 1.24 16.35
CA GLU A 37 -2.96 0.16 16.59
C GLU A 37 -2.49 -1.15 15.92
N SER A 38 -3.33 -1.77 15.08
CA SER A 38 -3.06 -3.01 14.35
C SER A 38 -2.32 -2.79 13.01
N ARG A 39 -1.75 -1.61 12.76
CA ARG A 39 -1.18 -1.24 11.46
C ARG A 39 0.27 -0.81 11.58
N ALA A 40 1.09 -1.30 10.65
CA ALA A 40 2.43 -0.78 10.39
C ALA A 40 2.46 -0.22 8.97
N TYR A 41 2.98 0.99 8.77
CA TYR A 41 2.97 1.62 7.46
C TYR A 41 4.21 2.46 7.16
N ILE A 42 4.49 2.59 5.86
CA ILE A 42 5.50 3.46 5.28
C ILE A 42 4.87 4.24 4.13
N SER A 43 5.24 5.51 3.99
CA SER A 43 4.64 6.40 2.98
C SER A 43 5.69 7.15 2.17
N GLY A 44 5.47 7.28 0.87
CA GLY A 44 6.24 8.13 -0.04
C GLY A 44 5.34 9.15 -0.73
N ARG A 45 5.79 10.41 -0.83
CA ARG A 45 5.01 11.48 -1.50
C ARG A 45 5.56 11.75 -2.90
N ALA A 46 4.68 11.74 -3.90
CA ALA A 46 4.96 12.19 -5.26
C ALA A 46 4.37 13.58 -5.49
N LYS A 47 5.09 14.46 -6.18
CA LYS A 47 4.58 15.74 -6.67
C LYS A 47 4.65 15.75 -8.20
N PHE A 48 3.54 16.08 -8.85
CA PHE A 48 3.43 16.15 -10.30
C PHE A 48 3.67 17.57 -10.82
N GLU A 49 3.89 17.70 -12.12
CA GLU A 49 4.18 18.97 -12.80
C GLU A 49 3.05 20.00 -12.66
N ASP A 50 1.81 19.54 -12.59
CA ASP A 50 0.61 20.35 -12.37
C ASP A 50 0.47 20.81 -10.89
N GLY A 51 1.38 20.40 -10.01
CA GLY A 51 1.38 20.73 -8.59
C GLY A 51 0.61 19.75 -7.71
N THR A 52 -0.06 18.75 -8.30
CA THR A 52 -0.76 17.68 -7.57
C THR A 52 0.23 16.90 -6.70
N GLN A 53 -0.20 16.49 -5.51
CA GLN A 53 0.60 15.67 -4.60
C GLN A 53 -0.19 14.41 -4.25
N VAL A 54 0.44 13.25 -4.41
CA VAL A 54 -0.14 11.95 -4.05
C VAL A 54 0.75 11.27 -3.02
N ILE A 55 0.14 10.73 -1.98
CA ILE A 55 0.77 9.89 -0.97
C ILE A 55 0.61 8.44 -1.42
N ASN A 56 1.72 7.75 -1.59
CA ASN A 56 1.78 6.30 -1.80
C ASN A 56 2.05 5.68 -0.44
N LEU A 57 1.09 4.95 0.10
CA LEU A 57 1.09 4.42 1.45
C LEU A 57 1.09 2.89 1.39
N PHE A 58 2.17 2.25 1.81
CA PHE A 58 2.20 0.80 2.02
C PHE A 58 1.86 0.51 3.48
N VAL A 59 0.94 -0.42 3.72
CA VAL A 59 0.44 -0.80 5.05
C VAL A 59 0.47 -2.31 5.19
N VAL A 60 0.90 -2.78 6.34
CA VAL A 60 0.61 -4.12 6.87
C VAL A 60 -0.41 -3.95 7.98
N ASP A 61 -1.64 -4.38 7.74
CA ASP A 61 -2.77 -4.32 8.67
C ASP A 61 -3.05 -5.72 9.22
N PHE A 62 -3.18 -5.84 10.54
CA PHE A 62 -3.52 -7.09 11.20
C PHE A 62 -5.02 -7.08 11.52
N ASP A 63 -5.79 -7.82 10.72
CA ASP A 63 -7.26 -7.79 10.82
C ASP A 63 -7.75 -8.60 12.03
N LYS A 64 -8.29 -7.90 13.04
CA LYS A 64 -8.87 -8.53 14.24
C LYS A 64 -10.02 -9.48 13.92
N GLY A 65 -10.83 -9.18 12.90
CA GLY A 65 -11.92 -10.06 12.45
C GLY A 65 -11.43 -11.36 11.83
N ARG A 66 -10.12 -11.49 11.59
CA ARG A 66 -9.45 -12.66 11.02
C ARG A 66 -8.28 -13.11 11.88
N GLU A 67 -8.45 -13.09 13.20
CA GLU A 67 -7.44 -13.57 14.16
C GLU A 67 -6.07 -12.87 14.00
N CYS A 68 -6.09 -11.57 13.70
CA CYS A 68 -4.89 -10.80 13.39
C CYS A 68 -4.09 -11.37 12.20
N SER A 69 -4.78 -11.87 11.17
CA SER A 69 -4.13 -12.25 9.92
C SER A 69 -3.58 -11.00 9.21
N PRO A 70 -2.34 -11.06 8.67
CA PRO A 70 -1.74 -9.93 7.99
C PRO A 70 -2.39 -9.71 6.62
N VAL A 71 -2.77 -8.47 6.38
CA VAL A 71 -3.29 -7.95 5.13
C VAL A 71 -2.35 -6.86 4.68
N PHE A 72 -1.74 -7.02 3.50
CA PHE A 72 -1.02 -5.92 2.90
C PHE A 72 -2.03 -4.98 2.22
N LYS A 73 -1.73 -3.69 2.24
CA LYS A 73 -2.46 -2.65 1.49
C LYS A 73 -1.48 -1.67 0.86
N ILE A 74 -1.79 -1.19 -0.34
CA ILE A 74 -1.12 -0.06 -0.99
C ILE A 74 -2.20 0.96 -1.35
N ALA A 75 -2.08 2.18 -0.83
CA ALA A 75 -3.02 3.26 -1.07
C ALA A 75 -2.37 4.45 -1.76
N PHE A 76 -3.13 5.11 -2.63
CA PHE A 76 -2.80 6.34 -3.34
C PHE A 76 -3.80 7.40 -2.88
N MET A 77 -3.36 8.29 -2.01
CA MET A 77 -4.26 9.22 -1.31
C MET A 77 -3.78 10.65 -1.40
N ASP A 78 -4.73 11.59 -1.37
CA ASP A 78 -4.42 13.03 -1.34
C ASP A 78 -3.91 13.47 0.05
N ASN A 79 -4.34 12.78 1.11
CA ASN A 79 -3.94 13.01 2.51
C ASN A 79 -3.83 11.66 3.27
N TYR A 80 -3.39 11.68 4.53
CA TYR A 80 -3.20 10.45 5.34
C TYR A 80 -4.49 9.89 5.94
N GLU A 81 -5.61 10.61 5.81
CA GLU A 81 -6.90 10.20 6.36
C GLU A 81 -7.74 9.57 5.24
N TYR A 82 -8.27 8.38 5.46
CA TYR A 82 -9.17 7.76 4.47
C TYR A 82 -10.47 8.54 4.39
N GLY A 83 -10.90 8.87 3.17
CA GLY A 83 -12.20 9.47 2.89
C GLY A 83 -13.35 8.46 2.99
N GLU A 84 -14.53 8.85 2.53
CA GLU A 84 -15.68 7.95 2.47
C GLU A 84 -15.48 6.89 1.39
N VAL A 85 -15.89 5.64 1.66
CA VAL A 85 -15.85 4.57 0.67
C VAL A 85 -16.94 4.84 -0.37
N GLU A 86 -16.53 5.00 -1.62
CA GLU A 86 -17.45 5.19 -2.75
C GLU A 86 -17.79 3.84 -3.41
N LYS A 87 -16.79 2.97 -3.56
CA LYS A 87 -16.95 1.71 -4.29
C LYS A 87 -15.92 0.66 -3.88
N THR A 88 -16.34 -0.59 -3.83
CA THR A 88 -15.44 -1.76 -3.78
C THR A 88 -15.54 -2.52 -5.10
N VAL A 89 -14.41 -2.75 -5.76
CA VAL A 89 -14.33 -3.41 -7.07
C VAL A 89 -13.41 -4.62 -6.94
N PRO A 90 -13.95 -5.85 -7.06
CA PRO A 90 -13.12 -7.02 -7.29
C PRO A 90 -12.39 -6.83 -8.63
N MET A 91 -11.06 -6.82 -8.64
CA MET A 91 -10.32 -6.73 -9.90
C MET A 91 -10.22 -8.13 -10.52
N GLU A 92 -11.07 -8.43 -11.52
CA GLU A 92 -11.07 -9.72 -12.21
C GLU A 92 -9.79 -9.99 -13.04
N ALA A 93 -8.92 -9.00 -13.26
CA ALA A 93 -7.77 -9.13 -14.17
C ALA A 93 -6.46 -8.47 -13.67
N GLY A 94 -6.38 -8.08 -12.39
CA GLY A 94 -5.21 -7.37 -11.86
C GLY A 94 -4.46 -8.18 -10.80
N THR A 95 -3.20 -8.52 -11.07
CA THR A 95 -2.26 -9.02 -10.06
C THR A 95 -1.39 -7.88 -9.55
N ILE A 96 -1.14 -7.86 -8.25
CA ILE A 96 -0.01 -7.11 -7.71
C ILE A 96 1.15 -8.07 -7.50
N LYS A 97 2.36 -7.60 -7.76
CA LYS A 97 3.56 -8.34 -7.39
C LYS A 97 4.33 -7.58 -6.33
N LEU A 98 4.72 -8.30 -5.29
CA LEU A 98 5.62 -7.79 -4.26
C LEU A 98 6.96 -8.47 -4.43
N TYR A 99 8.01 -7.68 -4.64
CA TYR A 99 9.37 -8.15 -4.64
C TYR A 99 10.08 -7.64 -3.40
N ILE A 100 10.65 -8.54 -2.61
CA ILE A 100 11.44 -8.21 -1.44
C ILE A 100 12.88 -8.59 -1.75
N ASP A 101 13.78 -7.60 -1.69
CA ASP A 101 15.18 -7.75 -2.10
C ASP A 101 15.33 -8.36 -3.51
N ASN A 102 14.49 -7.90 -4.44
CA ASN A 102 14.36 -8.37 -5.84
C ASN A 102 13.90 -9.83 -6.00
N LYS A 103 13.41 -10.48 -4.93
CA LYS A 103 12.78 -11.80 -5.02
C LYS A 103 11.26 -11.66 -5.00
N LEU A 104 10.58 -12.31 -5.94
CA LEU A 104 9.12 -12.35 -5.95
C LEU A 104 8.62 -13.06 -4.68
N SER A 105 7.94 -12.32 -3.81
CA SER A 105 7.37 -12.82 -2.56
C SER A 105 5.86 -13.00 -2.63
N TYR A 106 5.18 -12.23 -3.48
CA TYR A 106 3.74 -12.33 -3.67
C TYR A 106 3.39 -12.03 -5.13
N ASP A 107 2.50 -12.83 -5.70
CA ASP A 107 1.85 -12.61 -6.98
C ASP A 107 0.41 -13.10 -6.86
N GLY A 108 -0.55 -12.18 -6.87
CA GLY A 108 -1.93 -12.55 -6.54
C GLY A 108 -2.96 -11.47 -6.75
N PRO A 109 -4.25 -11.85 -6.63
CA PRO A 109 -5.38 -10.97 -6.86
C PRO A 109 -5.44 -9.87 -5.80
N ILE A 110 -5.94 -8.71 -6.20
CA ILE A 110 -6.17 -7.57 -5.30
C ILE A 110 -7.64 -7.16 -5.29
N VAL A 111 -8.09 -6.67 -4.14
CA VAL A 111 -9.34 -5.92 -4.04
C VAL A 111 -9.02 -4.45 -4.16
N ASN A 112 -9.74 -3.75 -5.04
CA ASN A 112 -9.65 -2.30 -5.18
C ASN A 112 -10.79 -1.64 -4.39
N ILE A 113 -10.45 -0.68 -3.53
CA ILE A 113 -11.40 0.16 -2.81
C ILE A 113 -11.17 1.61 -3.24
N ILE A 114 -12.22 2.23 -3.76
CA ILE A 114 -12.23 3.64 -4.16
C ILE A 114 -12.81 4.46 -3.01
N TYR A 115 -12.01 5.40 -2.53
CA TYR A 115 -12.38 6.40 -1.56
C TYR A 115 -12.58 7.74 -2.26
N SER A 116 -13.34 8.64 -1.62
CA SER A 116 -13.58 10.00 -2.13
C SER A 116 -12.29 10.84 -2.34
N ASN A 117 -11.17 10.41 -1.75
CA ASN A 117 -9.87 11.09 -1.77
C ASN A 117 -8.70 10.15 -2.12
N GLY A 118 -8.97 8.95 -2.64
CA GLY A 118 -7.90 8.00 -2.93
C GLY A 118 -8.36 6.63 -3.38
N ILE A 119 -7.38 5.77 -3.64
CA ILE A 119 -7.60 4.37 -4.04
C ILE A 119 -6.71 3.48 -3.20
N GLU A 120 -7.25 2.38 -2.68
CA GLU A 120 -6.51 1.34 -1.98
C GLU A 120 -6.60 0.02 -2.73
N PHE A 121 -5.49 -0.69 -2.75
CA PHE A 121 -5.43 -2.09 -3.17
C PHE A 121 -4.98 -2.92 -1.99
N GLY A 122 -5.61 -4.06 -1.73
CA GLY A 122 -5.20 -4.93 -0.64
C GLY A 122 -5.36 -6.41 -0.94
N ALA A 123 -4.56 -7.23 -0.26
CA ALA A 123 -4.75 -8.67 -0.20
C ALA A 123 -4.16 -9.28 1.08
N VAL A 124 -4.66 -10.47 1.42
CA VAL A 124 -4.12 -11.27 2.52
C VAL A 124 -2.75 -11.81 2.11
N ILE A 125 -1.77 -11.73 3.00
CA ILE A 125 -0.43 -12.29 2.79
C ILE A 125 -0.19 -13.49 3.70
N SER A 126 0.70 -14.40 3.27
CA SER A 126 1.13 -15.50 4.14
C SER A 126 2.10 -15.01 5.22
N PRO A 127 2.26 -15.75 6.33
CA PRO A 127 3.29 -15.47 7.32
C PRO A 127 4.71 -15.43 6.75
N GLU A 128 4.98 -16.15 5.65
CA GLU A 128 6.30 -16.17 4.99
C GLU A 128 6.60 -14.84 4.29
N VAL A 129 5.59 -14.25 3.63
CA VAL A 129 5.69 -12.91 3.04
C VAL A 129 5.87 -11.87 4.13
N LEU A 130 5.12 -11.97 5.24
CA LEU A 130 5.27 -11.09 6.40
C LEU A 130 6.69 -11.17 7.00
N THR A 131 7.23 -12.38 7.10
CA THR A 131 8.60 -12.61 7.58
C THR A 131 9.61 -11.90 6.68
N SER A 132 9.43 -12.03 5.36
CA SER A 132 10.29 -11.39 4.37
C SER A 132 10.19 -9.85 4.44
N LEU A 133 8.97 -9.29 4.62
CA LEU A 133 8.77 -7.84 4.81
C LEU A 133 9.47 -7.32 6.06
N SER A 134 9.53 -8.14 7.10
CA SER A 134 10.15 -7.78 8.37
C SER A 134 11.68 -7.78 8.31
N SER A 135 12.28 -8.69 7.53
CA SER A 135 13.74 -8.88 7.49
C SER A 135 14.44 -8.34 6.24
N GLY A 136 13.69 -7.96 5.21
CA GLY A 136 14.25 -7.45 3.96
C GLY A 136 14.76 -6.02 4.08
N ASP A 137 15.49 -5.58 3.06
CA ASP A 137 16.04 -4.22 2.96
C ASP A 137 15.16 -3.32 2.09
N TYR A 138 14.56 -3.89 1.03
CA TYR A 138 13.73 -3.14 0.09
C TYR A 138 12.49 -3.90 -0.35
N LEU A 139 11.40 -3.14 -0.57
CA LEU A 139 10.16 -3.63 -1.15
C LEU A 139 9.89 -2.92 -2.48
N THR A 140 9.76 -3.67 -3.56
CA THR A 140 9.23 -3.19 -4.83
C THR A 140 7.80 -3.68 -4.99
N VAL A 141 6.88 -2.77 -5.27
CA VAL A 141 5.48 -3.06 -5.59
C VAL A 141 5.24 -2.80 -7.07
N GLU A 142 4.95 -3.84 -7.84
CA GLU A 142 4.59 -3.76 -9.26
C GLU A 142 3.07 -3.86 -9.39
N LEU A 143 2.45 -2.81 -9.94
CA LEU A 143 1.02 -2.76 -10.27
C LEU A 143 0.80 -3.04 -11.76
N VAL A 144 -0.42 -3.46 -12.09
CA VAL A 144 -0.88 -3.95 -13.43
C VAL A 144 -0.42 -3.09 -14.62
N ASP A 145 -0.16 -1.80 -14.40
CA ASP A 145 0.24 -0.83 -15.43
C ASP A 145 1.68 -0.30 -15.29
N LYS A 146 2.62 -1.15 -14.83
CA LYS A 146 4.09 -0.91 -14.81
C LYS A 146 4.58 0.24 -13.93
N MET A 147 3.77 0.69 -12.98
CA MET A 147 4.25 1.59 -11.93
C MET A 147 4.88 0.74 -10.84
N ASP A 148 6.20 0.79 -10.77
CA ASP A 148 6.97 0.17 -9.70
C ASP A 148 7.18 1.20 -8.59
N ILE A 149 6.92 0.80 -7.35
CA ILE A 149 7.18 1.66 -6.18
C ILE A 149 8.20 0.95 -5.30
N LEU A 150 9.31 1.62 -5.01
CA LEU A 150 10.41 1.08 -4.21
C LEU A 150 10.42 1.73 -2.83
N PHE A 151 10.21 0.95 -1.78
CA PHE A 151 10.26 1.36 -0.37
C PHE A 151 11.50 0.80 0.34
N ASN A 152 11.97 1.54 1.35
CA ASN A 152 13.00 1.08 2.27
C ASN A 152 12.36 0.31 3.45
N LEU A 153 12.79 -0.93 3.68
CA LEU A 153 12.27 -1.79 4.75
C LEU A 153 13.09 -1.69 6.06
N ASN A 154 14.10 -0.82 6.14
CA ASN A 154 14.80 -0.56 7.40
C ASN A 154 13.80 -0.22 8.50
N ASP A 155 13.98 -0.83 9.67
CA ASP A 155 13.09 -0.75 10.84
C ASP A 155 11.70 -1.39 10.68
N ALA A 156 11.37 -2.01 9.53
CA ALA A 156 10.07 -2.65 9.30
C ALA A 156 9.71 -3.64 10.41
N LYS A 157 10.65 -4.53 10.78
CA LYS A 157 10.46 -5.52 11.85
C LYS A 157 9.86 -4.92 13.11
N LYS A 158 10.46 -3.83 13.61
CA LYS A 158 10.05 -3.21 14.87
C LYS A 158 8.59 -2.74 14.81
N HIS A 159 8.20 -2.14 13.69
CA HIS A 159 6.86 -1.59 13.51
C HIS A 159 5.82 -2.68 13.24
N ILE A 160 6.17 -3.69 12.43
CA ILE A 160 5.32 -4.85 12.16
C ILE A 160 5.07 -5.64 13.45
N ASP A 161 6.12 -5.96 14.22
CA ASP A 161 5.99 -6.66 15.52
C ASP A 161 5.10 -5.87 16.50
N SER A 162 5.25 -4.55 16.54
CA SER A 162 4.45 -3.65 17.38
C SER A 162 2.97 -3.68 17.00
N ALA A 163 2.66 -3.62 15.71
CA ALA A 163 1.31 -3.67 15.19
C ALA A 163 0.64 -5.03 15.43
N GLN A 164 1.38 -6.13 15.18
CA GLN A 164 0.89 -7.49 15.44
C GLN A 164 0.57 -7.68 16.92
N LYS A 165 1.49 -7.29 17.80
CA LYS A 165 1.30 -7.37 19.25
C LYS A 165 0.07 -6.57 19.69
N SER A 166 -0.11 -5.37 19.17
CA SER A 166 -1.24 -4.50 19.50
C SER A 166 -2.57 -5.13 19.05
N CYS A 167 -2.60 -5.79 17.89
CA CYS A 167 -3.77 -6.55 17.44
C CYS A 167 -4.09 -7.69 18.41
N SER A 168 -3.11 -8.53 18.74
CA SER A 168 -3.30 -9.70 19.59
C SER A 168 -3.67 -9.37 21.04
N GLN A 169 -3.14 -8.27 21.59
CA GLN A 169 -3.52 -7.82 22.94
C GLN A 169 -4.97 -7.34 22.99
N GLY A 170 -5.46 -6.72 21.92
CA GLY A 170 -6.87 -6.32 21.81
C GLY A 170 -7.87 -7.48 21.73
N LEU A 171 -7.42 -8.71 21.44
CA LEU A 171 -8.26 -9.92 21.41
C LEU A 171 -8.46 -10.55 22.80
N THR A 172 -7.67 -10.15 23.81
CA THR A 172 -7.74 -10.73 25.17
C THR A 172 -8.69 -10.00 26.11
N THR A 173 -9.33 -8.93 25.64
CA THR A 173 -10.16 -8.01 26.44
C THR A 173 -11.63 -7.92 26.01
N GLU A 174 -12.08 -8.77 25.08
CA GLU A 174 -13.50 -8.90 24.69
C GLU A 174 -14.11 -10.21 25.20
#